data_AF-A0A660Y5A2-F1
#
_entry.id   AF-A0A660Y5A2-F1
#
_cell.length_a   1.000
_cell.length_b   1.000
_cell.length_c   1.000
_cell.angle_alpha   90.00
_cell.angle_beta   90.00
_cell.angle_gamma   90.00
#
_symmetry.space_group_name_H-M   'P 1'
#
loop_
_entity.id
_entity.type
_entity.pdbx_description
1 polymer ?
#
loop_
_entity_poly.entity_id
_entity_poly.type
_entity_poly.pdbx_seq_one_letter_code
_entity_poly.pdbx_strand_id
1 'polypeptide(L)'
;MTGKERVLKALGHEEPDRVPVMEYIFEHGIIEQVLGRPSFWRGHFKEVKAYWEGRRDEVVESQKRDVVEFVLAMGLDGVTVSMVPPKGFRPEPLQQLDEETWRDWEGNVYRYSPLTEDLVMMAPKALEPQKPPEDLWEPPQEPDPSEFELIDHVVRELGDTHFVISRLGRRVRPPYPNPFGMEEW
;
A
#
# COMPACT_ATOMS: atom_id res chain seq x y z
N MET A 1 11.68 21.91 17.32
CA MET A 1 10.81 22.09 16.14
C MET A 1 10.00 20.82 15.91
N THR A 2 8.87 20.89 15.21
CA THR A 2 8.16 19.70 14.72
C THR A 2 8.87 19.12 13.49
N GLY A 3 8.58 17.88 13.11
CA GLY A 3 9.13 17.28 11.89
C GLY A 3 8.74 18.08 10.64
N LYS A 4 7.49 18.53 10.60
CA LYS A 4 6.97 19.41 9.55
C LYS A 4 7.76 20.71 9.42
N GLU A 5 8.00 21.39 10.55
CA GLU A 5 8.81 22.62 10.58
C GLU A 5 10.24 22.38 10.08
N ARG A 6 10.88 21.26 10.47
CA ARG A 6 12.22 20.91 9.99
C ARG A 6 12.26 20.72 8.49
N VAL A 7 11.33 19.96 7.95
CA VAL A 7 11.26 19.70 6.50
C VAL A 7 11.04 21.01 5.75
N LEU A 8 10.11 21.85 6.19
CA LEU A 8 9.84 23.13 5.55
C LEU A 8 11.05 24.07 5.57
N LYS A 9 11.78 24.16 6.70
CA LYS A 9 13.03 24.93 6.75
C LYS A 9 14.09 24.40 5.81
N ALA A 10 14.33 23.08 5.82
CA ALA A 10 15.32 22.46 4.95
C ALA A 10 15.01 22.70 3.46
N LEU A 11 13.74 22.56 3.05
CA LEU A 11 13.28 22.88 1.69
C LEU A 11 13.44 24.37 1.35
N GLY A 12 13.30 25.25 2.33
CA GLY A 12 13.53 26.69 2.22
C GLY A 12 15.01 27.10 2.27
N HIS A 13 15.94 26.15 2.32
CA HIS A 13 17.38 26.38 2.53
C HIS A 13 17.71 27.13 3.83
N GLU A 14 16.87 26.98 4.86
CA GLU A 14 17.12 27.45 6.22
C GLU A 14 17.64 26.32 7.11
N GLU A 15 18.40 26.65 8.16
CA GLU A 15 18.94 25.66 9.10
C GLU A 15 17.85 25.19 10.09
N PRO A 16 17.49 23.89 10.11
CA PRO A 16 16.63 23.30 11.12
C PRO A 16 17.41 22.94 12.41
N ASP A 17 16.70 22.54 13.48
CA ASP A 17 17.31 22.08 14.74
C ASP A 17 18.08 20.75 14.59
N ARG A 18 17.77 19.96 13.57
CA ARG A 18 18.56 18.82 13.06
C ARG A 18 18.15 18.51 11.62
N VAL A 19 18.96 17.73 10.92
CA VAL A 19 18.59 17.20 9.58
C VAL A 19 17.26 16.44 9.70
N PRO A 20 16.22 16.80 8.92
CA PRO A 20 14.98 16.04 8.89
C PRO A 20 15.22 14.67 8.26
N VAL A 21 14.66 13.64 8.88
CA VAL A 21 14.76 12.25 8.45
C VAL A 21 13.36 11.74 8.15
N MET A 22 13.19 11.25 6.94
CA MET A 22 11.98 10.56 6.50
C MET A 22 12.40 9.43 5.57
N GLU A 23 11.52 8.46 5.40
CA GLU A 23 11.76 7.33 4.51
C GLU A 23 10.60 7.23 3.53
N TYR A 24 10.92 6.78 2.32
CA TYR A 24 9.94 6.61 1.27
C TYR A 24 9.17 5.29 1.44
N ILE A 25 9.89 4.19 1.74
CA ILE A 25 9.36 2.83 1.89
C ILE A 25 10.04 2.11 3.05
N PHE A 26 9.26 1.37 3.83
CA PHE A 26 9.76 0.35 4.75
C PHE A 26 9.19 -1.01 4.40
N GLU A 27 10.02 -2.04 4.51
CA GLU A 27 9.57 -3.43 4.45
C GLU A 27 8.66 -3.72 5.65
N HIS A 28 7.52 -4.38 5.38
CA HIS A 28 6.53 -4.66 6.41
C HIS A 28 7.09 -5.48 7.58
N GLY A 29 8.05 -6.38 7.32
CA GLY A 29 8.71 -7.15 8.38
C GLY A 29 9.48 -6.27 9.38
N ILE A 30 9.99 -5.11 8.95
CA ILE A 30 10.61 -4.12 9.85
C ILE A 30 9.53 -3.39 10.65
N ILE A 31 8.42 -3.04 10.01
CA ILE A 31 7.28 -2.39 10.67
C ILE A 31 6.75 -3.29 11.80
N GLU A 32 6.56 -4.58 11.53
CA GLU A 32 6.10 -5.55 12.54
C GLU A 32 7.09 -5.74 13.69
N GLN A 33 8.40 -5.75 13.39
CA GLN A 33 9.44 -5.81 14.42
C GLN A 33 9.41 -4.59 15.35
N VAL A 34 9.25 -3.39 14.80
CA VAL A 34 9.17 -2.14 15.56
C VAL A 34 7.88 -2.09 16.41
N LEU A 35 6.76 -2.51 15.83
CA LEU A 35 5.45 -2.46 16.50
C LEU A 35 5.17 -3.66 17.43
N GLY A 36 5.93 -4.75 17.30
CA GLY A 36 5.75 -5.99 18.06
C GLY A 36 4.47 -6.76 17.72
N ARG A 37 3.89 -6.56 16.53
CA ARG A 37 2.62 -7.18 16.10
C ARG A 37 2.50 -7.28 14.58
N PRO A 38 1.65 -8.18 14.05
CA PRO A 38 1.33 -8.20 12.63
C PRO A 38 0.69 -6.89 12.13
N SER A 39 1.02 -6.52 10.90
CA SER A 39 0.58 -5.29 10.25
C SER A 39 0.27 -5.52 8.77
N PHE A 40 -0.80 -4.89 8.28
CA PHE A 40 -1.08 -4.78 6.86
C PHE A 40 -0.50 -3.51 6.23
N TRP A 41 0.23 -2.68 6.98
CA TRP A 41 0.96 -1.57 6.39
C TRP A 41 2.07 -2.12 5.49
N ARG A 42 1.84 -1.96 4.17
CA ARG A 42 2.68 -2.53 3.11
C ARG A 42 2.73 -4.06 3.19
N GLY A 43 1.61 -4.71 3.48
CA GLY A 43 1.59 -6.14 3.79
C GLY A 43 1.91 -7.09 2.62
N HIS A 44 2.30 -6.61 1.44
CA HIS A 44 2.59 -7.42 0.25
C HIS A 44 1.56 -8.55 0.04
N PHE A 45 1.98 -9.81 -0.09
CA PHE A 45 1.08 -10.88 -0.47
C PHE A 45 0.01 -11.23 0.58
N LYS A 46 0.24 -10.97 1.88
CA LYS A 46 -0.83 -11.18 2.89
C LYS A 46 -1.95 -10.14 2.79
N GLU A 47 -1.62 -8.90 2.39
CA GLU A 47 -2.63 -7.86 2.12
C GLU A 47 -3.52 -8.27 0.93
N VAL A 48 -2.90 -8.81 -0.12
CA VAL A 48 -3.59 -9.34 -1.30
C VAL A 48 -4.60 -10.42 -0.94
N LYS A 49 -4.17 -11.43 -0.16
CA LYS A 49 -5.04 -12.51 0.30
C LYS A 49 -6.18 -11.99 1.16
N ALA A 50 -5.91 -11.03 2.04
CA ALA A 50 -6.96 -10.41 2.85
C ALA A 50 -8.02 -9.71 1.98
N TYR A 51 -7.61 -9.06 0.88
CA TYR A 51 -8.59 -8.50 -0.07
C TYR A 51 -9.41 -9.56 -0.79
N TRP A 52 -8.82 -10.69 -1.19
CA TRP A 52 -9.56 -11.83 -1.77
C TRP A 52 -10.60 -12.40 -0.80
N GLU A 53 -10.32 -12.36 0.49
CA GLU A 53 -11.23 -12.77 1.57
C GLU A 53 -12.29 -11.70 1.91
N GLY A 54 -12.30 -10.56 1.21
CA GLY A 54 -13.22 -9.45 1.46
C GLY A 54 -12.90 -8.66 2.73
N ARG A 55 -11.70 -8.79 3.28
CA ARG A 55 -11.25 -8.17 4.55
C ARG A 55 -10.67 -6.76 4.36
N ARG A 56 -11.16 -6.01 3.37
CA ARG A 56 -10.66 -4.65 3.05
C ARG A 56 -10.66 -3.73 4.26
N ASP A 57 -11.75 -3.71 5.04
CA ASP A 57 -11.85 -2.78 6.18
C ASP A 57 -10.86 -3.16 7.30
N GLU A 58 -10.60 -4.45 7.52
CA GLU A 58 -9.58 -4.88 8.48
C GLU A 58 -8.17 -4.43 8.05
N VAL A 59 -7.85 -4.60 6.77
CA VAL A 59 -6.59 -4.14 6.19
C VAL A 59 -6.42 -2.64 6.41
N VAL A 60 -7.43 -1.85 6.03
CA VAL A 60 -7.37 -0.38 6.14
C VAL A 60 -7.28 0.09 7.58
N GLU A 61 -8.00 -0.53 8.53
CA GLU A 61 -7.88 -0.18 9.95
C GLU A 61 -6.51 -0.52 10.54
N SER A 62 -5.91 -1.65 10.14
CA SER A 62 -4.51 -1.95 10.48
C SER A 62 -3.58 -0.89 9.91
N GLN A 63 -3.70 -0.54 8.62
CA GLN A 63 -2.85 0.48 7.99
C GLN A 63 -2.95 1.84 8.68
N LYS A 64 -4.16 2.30 9.01
CA LYS A 64 -4.40 3.57 9.73
C LYS A 64 -3.65 3.62 11.06
N ARG A 65 -3.80 2.58 11.88
CA ARG A 65 -3.12 2.48 13.18
C ARG A 65 -1.60 2.35 13.01
N ASP A 66 -1.17 1.42 12.17
CA ASP A 66 0.21 0.95 12.16
C ASP A 66 1.16 1.96 11.50
N VAL A 67 0.72 2.71 10.49
CA VAL A 67 1.55 3.78 9.90
C VAL A 67 1.85 4.90 10.91
N VAL A 68 0.85 5.30 11.69
CA VAL A 68 1.00 6.39 12.67
C VAL A 68 1.91 5.95 13.81
N GLU A 69 1.64 4.80 14.41
CA GLU A 69 2.45 4.29 15.51
C GLU A 69 3.90 4.02 15.09
N PHE A 70 4.12 3.53 13.86
CA PHE A 70 5.46 3.27 13.35
C PHE A 70 6.26 4.56 13.13
N VAL A 71 5.64 5.58 12.52
CA VAL A 71 6.27 6.89 12.29
C VAL A 71 6.72 7.52 13.61
N LEU A 72 5.86 7.45 14.64
CA LEU A 72 6.16 7.95 15.98
C LEU A 72 7.27 7.14 16.66
N ALA A 73 7.22 5.80 16.58
CA ALA A 73 8.22 4.93 17.19
C ALA A 73 9.62 5.12 16.59
N MET A 74 9.69 5.36 15.28
CA MET A 74 10.95 5.60 14.57
C MET A 74 11.45 7.05 14.68
N GLY A 75 10.66 7.97 15.24
CA GLY A 75 11.01 9.38 15.38
C GLY A 75 11.20 10.10 14.04
N LEU A 76 10.48 9.67 13.00
CA LEU A 76 10.55 10.25 11.66
C LEU A 76 9.92 11.64 11.63
N ASP A 77 10.36 12.47 10.70
CA ASP A 77 9.89 13.85 10.54
C ASP A 77 8.74 13.99 9.52
N GLY A 78 8.47 12.90 8.80
CA GLY A 78 7.46 12.84 7.77
C GLY A 78 6.99 11.41 7.50
N VAL A 79 5.91 11.31 6.73
CA VAL A 79 5.25 10.05 6.39
C VAL A 79 4.80 10.08 4.94
N THR A 80 5.00 8.96 4.23
CA THR A 80 4.38 8.70 2.94
C THR A 80 3.07 7.96 3.12
N VAL A 81 2.01 8.44 2.49
CA VAL A 81 0.68 7.84 2.56
C VAL A 81 0.07 7.70 1.16
N SER A 82 -0.73 6.68 0.93
CA SER A 82 -1.44 6.44 -0.33
C SER A 82 -2.95 6.35 -0.10
N MET A 83 -3.70 6.46 -1.20
CA MET A 83 -5.09 6.02 -1.20
C MET A 83 -5.17 4.51 -0.90
N VAL A 84 -6.29 4.08 -0.35
CA VAL A 84 -6.63 2.67 -0.14
C VAL A 84 -7.71 2.26 -1.15
N PRO A 85 -7.91 0.95 -1.42
CA PRO A 85 -9.01 0.52 -2.28
C PRO A 85 -10.37 1.01 -1.76
N PRO A 86 -11.37 1.27 -2.61
CA PRO A 86 -12.68 1.74 -2.17
C PRO A 86 -13.43 0.68 -1.35
N LYS A 87 -14.45 1.09 -0.61
CA LYS A 87 -15.41 0.15 -0.02
C LYS A 87 -16.10 -0.68 -1.10
N GLY A 88 -16.34 -1.95 -0.80
CA GLY A 88 -16.86 -2.90 -1.78
C GLY A 88 -15.80 -3.40 -2.77
N PHE A 89 -14.53 -3.03 -2.62
CA PHE A 89 -13.42 -3.59 -3.37
C PHE A 89 -13.38 -5.12 -3.22
N ARG A 90 -13.43 -5.82 -4.36
CA ARG A 90 -13.41 -7.28 -4.46
C ARG A 90 -12.54 -7.70 -5.64
N PRO A 91 -11.21 -7.70 -5.49
CA PRO A 91 -10.34 -8.16 -6.56
C PRO A 91 -10.56 -9.65 -6.78
N GLU A 92 -10.41 -10.08 -8.02
CA GLU A 92 -10.45 -11.50 -8.36
C GLU A 92 -9.28 -12.23 -7.68
N PRO A 93 -9.55 -13.36 -7.01
CA PRO A 93 -8.49 -14.26 -6.57
C PRO A 93 -7.75 -14.86 -7.76
N LEU A 94 -6.42 -14.82 -7.73
CA LEU A 94 -5.64 -15.51 -8.75
C LEU A 94 -5.76 -17.02 -8.59
N GLN A 95 -5.80 -17.75 -9.71
CA GLN A 95 -5.77 -19.20 -9.70
C GLN A 95 -4.37 -19.68 -9.31
N GLN A 96 -4.27 -20.44 -8.22
CA GLN A 96 -3.03 -21.08 -7.81
C GLN A 96 -2.64 -22.20 -8.78
N LEU A 97 -1.40 -22.19 -9.25
CA LEU A 97 -0.83 -23.21 -10.13
C LEU A 97 0.04 -24.20 -9.35
N ASP A 98 0.83 -23.71 -8.40
CA ASP A 98 1.63 -24.49 -7.46
C ASP A 98 1.84 -23.72 -6.13
N GLU A 99 2.77 -24.16 -5.28
CA GLU A 99 3.06 -23.55 -3.97
C GLU A 99 3.46 -22.06 -4.05
N GLU A 100 4.14 -21.66 -5.12
CA GLU A 100 4.70 -20.31 -5.29
C GLU A 100 4.19 -19.60 -6.54
N THR A 101 3.33 -20.19 -7.36
CA THR A 101 2.88 -19.57 -8.61
C THR A 101 1.36 -19.48 -8.73
N TRP A 102 0.93 -18.37 -9.32
CA TRP A 102 -0.47 -18.02 -9.56
C TRP A 102 -0.65 -17.51 -10.99
N ARG A 103 -1.88 -17.56 -11.51
CA ARG A 103 -2.26 -16.96 -12.78
C ARG A 103 -3.56 -16.17 -12.68
N ASP A 104 -3.71 -15.17 -13.54
CA ASP A 104 -5.00 -14.54 -13.80
C ASP A 104 -5.71 -15.15 -15.02
N TRP A 105 -6.91 -14.66 -15.31
CA TRP A 105 -7.70 -15.08 -16.47
C TRP A 105 -7.12 -14.57 -17.79
N GLU A 106 -6.33 -13.48 -17.80
CA GLU A 106 -5.63 -12.98 -18.99
C GLU A 106 -4.42 -13.84 -19.38
N GLY A 107 -3.99 -14.76 -18.50
CA GLY A 107 -2.87 -15.66 -18.71
C GLY A 107 -1.52 -15.11 -18.23
N ASN A 108 -1.52 -14.03 -17.43
CA ASN A 108 -0.33 -13.57 -16.74
C ASN A 108 0.03 -14.53 -15.60
N VAL A 109 1.33 -14.76 -15.39
CA VAL A 109 1.84 -15.63 -14.33
C VAL A 109 2.59 -14.80 -13.30
N TYR A 110 2.25 -15.04 -12.05
CA TYR A 110 2.79 -14.39 -10.87
C TYR A 110 3.54 -15.41 -10.02
N ARG A 111 4.62 -14.99 -9.37
CA ARG A 111 5.40 -15.82 -8.45
C ARG A 111 5.63 -15.14 -7.11
N TYR A 112 5.36 -15.86 -6.03
CA TYR A 112 5.69 -15.43 -4.68
C TYR A 112 7.20 -15.49 -4.45
N SER A 113 7.74 -14.42 -3.88
CA SER A 113 9.12 -14.30 -3.45
C SER A 113 9.17 -14.45 -1.93
N PRO A 114 9.69 -15.56 -1.38
CA PRO A 114 9.84 -15.71 0.07
C PRO A 114 10.79 -14.69 0.70
N LEU A 115 11.65 -14.04 -0.10
CA LEU A 115 12.61 -13.05 0.38
C LEU A 115 11.94 -11.69 0.68
N THR A 116 10.96 -11.31 -0.15
CA THR A 116 10.25 -10.02 -0.05
C THR A 116 8.82 -10.19 0.44
N GLU A 117 8.35 -11.44 0.54
CA GLU A 117 6.98 -11.85 0.81
C GLU A 117 5.95 -11.24 -0.16
N ASP A 118 6.43 -10.91 -1.36
CA ASP A 118 5.65 -10.27 -2.41
C ASP A 118 5.31 -11.26 -3.52
N LEU A 119 4.22 -10.99 -4.24
CA LEU A 119 3.81 -11.80 -5.38
C LEU A 119 4.03 -10.99 -6.68
N VAL A 120 5.06 -11.32 -7.43
CA VAL A 120 5.52 -10.50 -8.56
C VAL A 120 5.04 -11.10 -9.87
N MET A 121 4.60 -10.27 -10.82
CA MET A 121 4.32 -10.73 -12.18
C MET A 121 5.64 -11.11 -12.88
N MET A 122 5.83 -12.39 -13.17
CA MET A 122 7.07 -12.90 -13.76
C MET A 122 6.99 -13.09 -15.26
N ALA A 123 5.80 -13.40 -15.78
CA ALA A 123 5.60 -13.67 -17.20
C ALA A 123 4.22 -13.18 -17.66
N PRO A 124 4.14 -12.02 -18.35
CA PRO A 124 2.88 -11.52 -18.88
C PRO A 124 2.39 -12.40 -20.04
N LYS A 125 1.09 -12.73 -20.06
CA LYS A 125 0.42 -13.51 -21.11
C LYS A 125 1.16 -14.80 -21.51
N ALA A 126 1.72 -15.49 -20.52
CA ALA A 126 2.47 -16.72 -20.72
C ALA A 126 1.58 -17.96 -20.92
N LEU A 127 0.32 -17.88 -20.50
CA LEU A 127 -0.68 -18.94 -20.62
C LEU A 127 -1.84 -18.49 -21.51
N GLU A 128 -2.55 -19.45 -22.10
CA GLU A 128 -3.78 -19.16 -22.85
C GLU A 128 -4.82 -18.51 -21.93
N PRO A 129 -5.48 -17.43 -22.38
CA PRO A 129 -6.49 -16.74 -21.58
C PRO A 129 -7.71 -17.63 -21.33
N GLN A 130 -8.34 -17.43 -20.18
CA GLN A 130 -9.58 -18.08 -19.78
C GLN A 130 -10.75 -17.09 -19.95
N LYS A 131 -11.98 -17.61 -19.89
CA LYS A 131 -13.17 -16.74 -19.82
C LYS A 131 -13.06 -15.91 -18.53
N PRO A 132 -13.25 -14.57 -18.58
CA PRO A 132 -13.27 -13.75 -17.37
C PRO A 132 -14.41 -14.20 -16.43
N PRO A 133 -14.26 -14.04 -15.10
CA PRO A 133 -15.36 -14.26 -14.17
C PRO A 133 -16.58 -13.42 -14.53
N GLU A 134 -17.76 -13.94 -14.19
CA GLU A 134 -19.03 -13.25 -14.47
C GLU A 134 -19.28 -12.07 -13.52
N ASP A 135 -18.62 -12.08 -12.36
CA ASP A 135 -18.71 -11.08 -11.30
C ASP A 135 -17.42 -10.28 -11.12
N LEU A 136 -16.71 -10.04 -12.23
CA LEU A 136 -15.50 -9.21 -12.23
C LEU A 136 -15.81 -7.83 -11.63
N TRP A 137 -15.05 -7.46 -10.60
CA TRP A 137 -15.20 -6.14 -9.98
C TRP A 137 -14.70 -5.04 -10.92
N GLU A 138 -15.53 -4.01 -11.08
CA GLU A 138 -15.18 -2.82 -11.86
C GLU A 138 -14.89 -1.65 -10.92
N PRO A 139 -13.77 -0.93 -11.12
CA PRO A 139 -13.50 0.28 -10.36
C PRO A 139 -14.54 1.36 -10.65
N PRO A 140 -15.00 2.11 -9.63
CA PRO A 140 -15.92 3.21 -9.88
C PRO A 140 -15.21 4.28 -10.71
N GLN A 141 -15.94 4.99 -11.57
CA GLN A 141 -15.33 5.97 -12.50
C GLN A 141 -14.66 7.13 -11.76
N GLU A 142 -15.30 7.61 -10.70
CA GLU A 142 -14.78 8.65 -9.83
C GLU A 142 -14.18 8.04 -8.55
N PRO A 143 -13.21 8.71 -7.92
CA PRO A 143 -12.74 8.34 -6.60
C PRO A 143 -13.91 8.31 -5.60
N ASP A 144 -14.03 7.21 -4.87
CA ASP A 144 -14.94 7.09 -3.75
C ASP A 144 -14.29 7.73 -2.50
N PRO A 145 -15.06 8.45 -1.65
CA PRO A 145 -14.54 9.02 -0.41
C PRO A 145 -13.80 8.01 0.48
N SER A 146 -14.18 6.73 0.45
CA SER A 146 -13.52 5.67 1.23
C SER A 146 -12.06 5.44 0.85
N GLU A 147 -11.62 5.88 -0.31
CA GLU A 147 -10.22 5.72 -0.73
C GLU A 147 -9.28 6.70 -0.03
N PHE A 148 -9.82 7.78 0.52
CA PHE A 148 -9.05 8.81 1.22
C PHE A 148 -8.93 8.53 2.72
N GLU A 149 -9.61 7.52 3.25
CA GLU A 149 -9.72 7.28 4.69
C GLU A 149 -8.37 7.17 5.42
N LEU A 150 -7.37 6.56 4.77
CA LEU A 150 -6.03 6.45 5.34
C LEU A 150 -5.32 7.81 5.34
N ILE A 151 -5.44 8.58 4.24
CA ILE A 151 -4.89 9.93 4.14
C ILE A 151 -5.52 10.83 5.20
N ASP A 152 -6.84 10.83 5.30
CA ASP A 152 -7.60 11.61 6.28
C ASP A 152 -7.18 11.26 7.71
N HIS A 153 -7.01 9.96 8.00
CA HIS A 153 -6.54 9.50 9.29
C HIS A 153 -5.12 10.01 9.59
N VAL A 154 -4.18 9.86 8.66
CA VAL A 154 -2.79 10.31 8.83
C VAL A 154 -2.70 11.82 8.98
N VAL A 155 -3.44 12.59 8.17
CA VAL A 155 -3.48 14.05 8.28
C VAL A 155 -4.05 14.47 9.64
N ARG A 156 -5.09 13.79 10.13
CA ARG A 156 -5.68 14.06 11.44
C ARG A 156 -4.71 13.79 12.60
N GLU A 157 -3.95 12.69 12.55
CA GLU A 157 -3.05 12.30 13.65
C GLU A 157 -1.68 12.99 13.59
N LEU A 158 -1.14 13.20 12.38
CA LEU A 158 0.25 13.64 12.18
C LEU A 158 0.37 14.97 11.42
N GLY A 159 -0.70 15.47 10.80
CA GLY A 159 -0.64 16.59 9.87
C GLY A 159 -0.15 17.91 10.46
N ASP A 160 -0.31 18.14 11.76
CA ASP A 160 0.20 19.33 12.44
C ASP A 160 1.69 19.24 12.79
N THR A 161 2.24 18.02 12.88
CA THR A 161 3.57 17.77 13.46
C THR A 161 4.56 17.15 12.49
N HIS A 162 4.10 16.41 11.48
CA HIS A 162 4.92 15.69 10.52
C HIS A 162 4.65 16.18 9.10
N PHE A 163 5.65 16.09 8.24
CA PHE A 163 5.48 16.38 6.83
C PHE A 163 4.78 15.19 6.13
N VAL A 164 3.59 15.40 5.58
CA VAL A 164 2.81 14.35 4.92
C VAL A 164 3.02 14.42 3.42
N ILE A 165 3.45 13.31 2.82
CA ILE A 165 3.59 13.16 1.37
C ILE A 165 2.55 12.16 0.90
N SER A 166 1.59 12.62 0.11
CA SER A 166 0.65 11.74 -0.56
C SER A 166 1.27 11.18 -1.84
N ARG A 167 1.17 9.87 -2.04
CA ARG A 167 1.56 9.19 -3.29
C ARG A 167 0.49 9.38 -4.36
N LEU A 168 0.88 9.16 -5.62
CA LEU A 168 0.01 9.28 -6.80
C LEU A 168 -1.27 8.45 -6.64
N GLY A 169 -2.42 9.06 -6.95
CA GLY A 169 -3.72 8.37 -6.99
C GLY A 169 -3.90 7.50 -8.23
N ARG A 170 -5.13 7.05 -8.49
CA ARG A 170 -5.55 6.07 -9.53
C ARG A 170 -4.93 6.14 -10.94
N ARG A 171 -4.34 7.27 -11.37
CA ARG A 171 -4.05 7.58 -12.79
C ARG A 171 -2.78 6.96 -13.40
N VAL A 172 -2.07 6.05 -12.73
CA VAL A 172 -0.74 5.60 -13.19
C VAL A 172 -0.63 4.09 -13.47
N ARG A 173 -1.67 3.27 -13.29
CA ARG A 173 -1.54 1.79 -13.36
C ARG A 173 -2.66 1.12 -14.18
N PRO A 174 -2.46 -0.14 -14.65
CA PRO A 174 -3.36 -0.82 -15.59
C PRO A 174 -4.80 -0.92 -15.03
N PRO A 175 -5.81 -1.16 -15.89
CA PRO A 175 -7.23 -1.19 -15.53
C PRO A 175 -7.64 -2.34 -14.58
N TYR A 176 -6.67 -3.13 -14.10
CA TYR A 176 -6.90 -4.21 -13.16
C TYR A 176 -6.36 -3.82 -11.79
N PRO A 177 -7.10 -4.06 -10.69
CA PRO A 177 -6.55 -3.94 -9.35
C PRO A 177 -5.67 -5.17 -9.09
N ASN A 178 -4.53 -5.16 -9.76
CA ASN A 178 -3.38 -5.94 -9.38
C ASN A 178 -2.96 -5.40 -7.98
N PRO A 179 -2.97 -6.23 -6.94
CA PRO A 179 -2.55 -5.81 -5.60
C PRO A 179 -1.02 -5.57 -5.46
N PHE A 180 -0.27 -5.81 -6.53
CA PHE A 180 1.14 -5.45 -6.79
C PHE A 180 1.26 -4.14 -7.63
N GLY A 181 0.13 -3.62 -8.09
CA GLY A 181 -0.02 -2.40 -8.87
C GLY A 181 0.17 -1.11 -8.07
N MET A 182 0.63 -1.16 -6.82
CA MET A 182 0.86 0.04 -6.03
C MET A 182 2.34 0.51 -6.05
N GLU A 183 3.34 -0.33 -6.40
CA GLU A 183 4.79 0.02 -6.21
C GLU A 183 5.81 -0.31 -7.34
N GLU A 184 5.43 -0.16 -8.61
CA GLU A 184 6.35 0.05 -9.73
C GLU A 184 6.57 1.55 -9.96
N TRP A 185 7.84 1.91 -10.05
CA TRP A 185 8.41 3.26 -10.10
C TRP A 185 8.29 3.93 -11.46
#